data_AF-A0A3G1J057-F1
#
_entry.id   AF-A0A3G1J057-F1
#
_cell.length_a   1.000
_cell.length_b   1.000
_cell.length_c   1.000
_cell.angle_alpha   90.00
_cell.angle_beta   90.00
_cell.angle_gamma   90.00
#
_symmetry.space_group_name_H-M   'P 1'
#
loop_
_entity.id
_entity.type
_entity.pdbx_description
1 polymer ?
#
loop_
_entity_poly.entity_id
_entity_poly.type
_entity_poly.pdbx_seq_one_letter_code
_entity_poly.pdbx_strand_id
1 'polypeptide(L)'
;MRDEYDFSSGVRGRHAARLTVRERGELLRRSTVQDVQIWISYALTEVQRLEATLFSYLVLTRNQRPEQAGPLAAALLDDRSLPSVDQVAPVLRTLAPQDGEFETRFGRVVAGRVWLVRRSGYESQQAMTDHEKTAALLGRLVRIVDDASAVKAQVEEALREQLSRAGLSKREIDEKSDETKELWLAA
;
A
#
# COMPACT_ATOMS: atom_id res chain seq x y z
N MET A 1 24.48 -5.59 -0.67
CA MET A 1 24.71 -4.20 -1.09
C MET A 1 25.95 -4.19 -1.95
N ARG A 2 25.91 -3.59 -3.14
CA ARG A 2 27.14 -3.31 -3.90
C ARG A 2 27.77 -2.06 -3.30
N ASP A 3 29.03 -2.13 -2.91
CA ASP A 3 29.83 -1.06 -2.26
C ASP A 3 30.06 0.21 -3.12
N GLU A 4 29.29 0.40 -4.20
CA GLU A 4 29.53 1.48 -5.17
C GLU A 4 28.71 2.76 -4.89
N TYR A 5 27.87 2.77 -3.85
CA TYR A 5 27.00 3.91 -3.56
C TYR A 5 26.91 4.22 -2.06
N ASP A 6 28.05 4.53 -1.43
CA ASP A 6 28.09 5.25 -0.16
C ASP A 6 28.14 6.76 -0.42
N PHE A 7 27.06 7.46 -0.04
CA PHE A 7 26.96 8.93 -0.12
C PHE A 7 27.03 9.61 1.27
N SER A 8 27.28 8.84 2.34
CA SER A 8 27.35 9.34 3.72
C SER A 8 28.72 9.94 4.07
N SER A 9 29.74 9.68 3.25
CA SER A 9 31.05 10.32 3.33
C SER A 9 31.30 11.12 2.05
N GLY A 10 31.63 12.41 2.22
CA GLY A 10 31.78 13.37 1.12
C GLY A 10 32.49 12.79 -0.10
N VAL A 11 31.76 12.78 -1.21
CA VAL A 11 32.14 12.32 -2.55
C VAL A 11 33.64 12.50 -2.84
N ARG A 12 34.44 11.47 -2.56
CA ARG A 12 35.81 11.31 -3.05
C ARG A 12 35.91 10.08 -3.95
N GLY A 13 34.88 9.84 -4.76
CA GLY A 13 35.01 8.98 -5.94
C GLY A 13 35.70 9.75 -7.06
N ARG A 14 36.76 9.18 -7.64
CA ARG A 14 37.60 9.71 -8.74
C ARG A 14 36.84 10.24 -9.99
N HIS A 15 35.52 10.06 -10.05
CA HIS A 15 34.65 10.49 -11.14
C HIS A 15 33.82 11.75 -10.84
N ALA A 16 33.64 12.13 -9.57
CA ALA A 16 32.84 13.29 -9.21
C ALA A 16 33.49 14.63 -9.58
N ALA A 17 34.82 14.65 -9.70
CA ALA A 17 35.58 15.82 -10.12
C ALA A 17 35.33 16.23 -11.59
N ARG A 18 34.69 15.37 -12.41
CA ARG A 18 34.40 15.65 -13.83
C ARG A 18 33.06 16.34 -14.06
N LEU A 19 32.20 16.40 -13.04
CA LEU A 19 30.88 17.02 -13.13
C LEU A 19 30.93 18.41 -12.52
N THR A 20 30.46 19.40 -13.27
CA THR A 20 30.16 20.75 -12.78
C THR A 20 29.11 20.68 -11.67
N VAL A 21 29.06 21.71 -10.83
CA VAL A 21 28.05 21.84 -9.76
C VAL A 21 26.63 21.69 -10.32
N ARG A 22 26.40 22.21 -11.53
CA ARG A 22 25.13 22.09 -12.26
C ARG A 22 24.83 20.63 -12.62
N GLU A 23 25.78 19.92 -13.22
CA GLU A 23 25.58 18.51 -13.62
C GLU A 23 25.37 17.59 -12.40
N ARG A 24 26.05 17.87 -11.27
CA ARG A 24 25.78 17.15 -10.01
C ARG A 24 24.38 17.44 -9.48
N GLY A 25 23.94 18.70 -9.54
CA GLY A 25 22.58 19.09 -9.16
C GLY A 25 21.52 18.41 -10.03
N GLU A 26 21.74 18.32 -11.34
CA GLU A 26 20.85 17.62 -12.27
C GLU A 26 20.81 16.10 -12.01
N LEU A 27 21.94 15.48 -11.70
CA LEU A 27 22.03 14.04 -11.40
C LEU A 27 21.34 13.70 -10.07
N LEU A 28 21.58 14.47 -9.01
CA LEU A 28 20.90 14.31 -7.72
C LEU A 28 19.39 14.50 -7.85
N ARG A 29 18.95 15.48 -8.64
CA ARG A 29 17.54 15.70 -8.93
C ARG A 29 16.92 14.52 -9.66
N ARG A 30 17.61 13.95 -10.66
CA ARG A 30 17.14 12.73 -11.37
C ARG A 30 17.04 11.52 -10.45
N SER A 31 18.03 11.29 -9.58
CA SER A 31 17.97 10.20 -8.59
C SER A 31 16.77 10.37 -7.66
N THR A 32 16.60 11.57 -7.12
CA THR A 32 15.46 11.90 -6.25
C THR A 32 14.12 11.70 -6.94
N VAL A 33 14.03 12.05 -8.22
CA VAL A 33 12.82 11.84 -9.03
C VAL A 33 12.49 10.35 -9.15
N GLN A 34 13.51 9.55 -9.47
CA GLN A 34 13.37 8.10 -9.58
C GLN A 34 12.97 7.46 -8.26
N ASP A 35 13.60 7.86 -7.15
CA ASP A 35 13.29 7.33 -5.81
C ASP A 35 11.82 7.60 -5.44
N VAL A 36 11.34 8.82 -5.63
CA VAL A 36 9.94 9.16 -5.35
C VAL A 36 8.97 8.37 -6.24
N GLN A 37 9.28 8.21 -7.53
CA GLN A 37 8.44 7.41 -8.43
C GLN A 37 8.39 5.94 -8.02
N ILE A 38 9.53 5.35 -7.67
CA ILE A 38 9.63 3.98 -7.16
C ILE A 38 8.76 3.82 -5.91
N TRP A 39 8.85 4.75 -4.95
CA TRP A 39 8.06 4.71 -3.73
C TRP A 39 6.57 4.93 -3.95
N ILE A 40 6.17 5.78 -4.90
CA ILE A 40 4.76 5.94 -5.30
C ILE A 40 4.24 4.62 -5.88
N SER A 41 4.96 4.02 -6.82
CA SER A 41 4.58 2.73 -7.41
C SER A 41 4.51 1.63 -6.36
N TYR A 42 5.44 1.61 -5.41
CA TYR A 42 5.44 0.62 -4.34
C TYR A 42 4.27 0.80 -3.38
N ALA A 43 3.98 2.04 -2.97
CA ALA A 43 2.82 2.34 -2.12
C ALA A 43 1.49 1.98 -2.80
N LEU A 44 1.35 2.28 -4.10
CA LEU A 44 0.18 1.85 -4.89
C LEU A 44 0.06 0.32 -4.93
N THR A 45 1.17 -0.38 -5.11
CA THR A 45 1.20 -1.86 -5.15
C THR A 45 0.74 -2.45 -3.82
N GLU A 46 1.20 -1.93 -2.68
CA GLU A 46 0.76 -2.45 -1.37
C GLU A 46 -0.72 -2.16 -1.10
N VAL A 47 -1.22 -1.00 -1.52
CA VAL A 47 -2.66 -0.71 -1.43
C VAL A 47 -3.48 -1.65 -2.30
N GLN A 48 -3.03 -1.97 -3.53
CA GLN A 48 -3.68 -2.95 -4.40
C GLN A 48 -3.65 -4.37 -3.82
N ARG A 49 -2.54 -4.75 -3.14
CA ARG A 49 -2.44 -6.03 -2.43
C ARG A 49 -3.45 -6.12 -1.29
N LEU A 50 -3.63 -5.03 -0.54
CA LEU A 50 -4.68 -4.94 0.47
C LEU A 50 -6.06 -5.06 -0.17
N GLU A 51 -6.32 -4.38 -1.29
CA GLU A 51 -7.59 -4.46 -2.04
C GLU A 51 -7.92 -5.90 -2.46
N ALA A 52 -6.95 -6.64 -3.02
CA ALA A 52 -7.09 -8.05 -3.38
C ALA A 52 -7.33 -8.97 -2.15
N THR A 53 -6.76 -8.61 -1.01
CA THR A 53 -6.96 -9.36 0.25
C THR A 53 -8.38 -9.14 0.78
N LEU A 54 -8.87 -7.89 0.73
CA LEU A 54 -10.26 -7.56 1.06
C LEU A 54 -11.25 -8.28 0.13
N PHE A 55 -10.95 -8.32 -1.17
CA PHE A 55 -11.71 -9.11 -2.14
C PHE A 55 -11.80 -10.58 -1.72
N SER A 56 -10.65 -11.19 -1.40
CA SER A 56 -10.59 -12.61 -1.00
C SER A 56 -11.40 -12.86 0.28
N TYR A 57 -11.32 -11.96 1.24
CA TYR A 57 -12.13 -12.01 2.45
C TYR A 57 -13.64 -11.97 2.14
N LEU A 58 -14.08 -11.05 1.27
CA LEU A 58 -15.49 -10.92 0.89
C LEU A 58 -16.03 -12.18 0.20
N VAL A 59 -15.27 -12.75 -0.72
CA VAL A 59 -15.67 -13.97 -1.45
C VAL A 59 -15.72 -15.17 -0.50
N LEU A 60 -14.64 -15.42 0.23
CA LEU A 60 -14.45 -16.66 0.97
C LEU A 60 -15.20 -16.72 2.30
N THR A 61 -15.41 -15.57 2.96
CA THR A 61 -16.06 -15.55 4.29
C THR A 61 -17.47 -14.97 4.28
N ARG A 62 -17.76 -14.08 3.33
CA ARG A 62 -19.06 -13.39 3.25
C ARG A 62 -19.92 -13.87 2.08
N ASN A 63 -19.49 -14.92 1.38
CA ASN A 63 -20.18 -15.51 0.22
C ASN A 63 -20.57 -14.46 -0.83
N GLN A 64 -19.76 -13.40 -0.98
CA GLN A 64 -19.96 -12.42 -2.03
C GLN A 64 -19.56 -13.02 -3.37
N ARG A 65 -20.33 -12.73 -4.42
CA ARG A 65 -19.94 -13.17 -5.77
C ARG A 65 -18.73 -12.36 -6.25
N PRO A 66 -17.80 -12.95 -7.03
CA PRO A 66 -16.63 -12.24 -7.53
C PRO A 66 -16.95 -10.90 -8.21
N GLU A 67 -18.01 -10.84 -9.01
CA GLU A 67 -18.42 -9.63 -9.75
C GLU A 67 -18.88 -8.48 -8.83
N GLN A 68 -19.28 -8.81 -7.60
CA GLN A 68 -19.70 -7.86 -6.58
C GLN A 68 -18.56 -7.52 -5.61
N ALA A 69 -17.73 -8.51 -5.29
CA ALA A 69 -16.65 -8.38 -4.33
C ALA A 69 -15.57 -7.38 -4.79
N GLY A 70 -15.28 -7.30 -6.09
CA GLY A 70 -14.28 -6.38 -6.64
C GLY A 70 -14.65 -4.91 -6.41
N PRO A 71 -15.79 -4.44 -6.93
CA PRO A 71 -16.27 -3.08 -6.69
C PRO A 71 -16.44 -2.74 -5.21
N LEU A 72 -16.88 -3.72 -4.39
CA LEU A 72 -16.99 -3.53 -2.94
C LEU A 72 -15.62 -3.32 -2.28
N ALA A 73 -14.63 -4.17 -2.57
CA ALA A 73 -13.27 -4.02 -2.04
C ALA A 73 -12.65 -2.67 -2.42
N ALA A 74 -12.84 -2.22 -3.67
CA ALA A 74 -12.41 -0.91 -4.13
C ALA A 74 -13.11 0.24 -3.37
N ALA A 75 -14.42 0.10 -3.12
CA ALA A 75 -15.23 1.09 -2.40
C ALA A 75 -14.86 1.19 -0.91
N LEU A 76 -14.40 0.09 -0.29
CA LEU A 76 -13.86 0.11 1.08
C LEU A 76 -12.62 1.01 1.21
N LEU A 77 -11.89 1.21 0.12
CA LEU A 77 -10.68 2.00 0.06
C LEU A 77 -10.86 3.39 -0.59
N ASP A 78 -12.10 3.83 -0.86
CA ASP A 78 -12.36 5.18 -1.38
C ASP A 78 -13.14 6.04 -0.36
N ASP A 79 -12.60 7.23 -0.08
CA ASP A 79 -13.08 8.23 0.88
C ASP A 79 -14.47 8.78 0.49
N ARG A 80 -14.78 8.79 -0.82
CA ARG A 80 -16.10 9.26 -1.31
C ARG A 80 -17.21 8.25 -1.14
N SER A 81 -16.82 6.98 -0.99
CA SER A 81 -17.75 5.88 -1.02
C SER A 81 -17.83 5.20 0.32
N LEU A 82 -17.34 5.80 1.44
CA LEU A 82 -17.56 5.32 2.81
C LEU A 82 -19.03 4.87 2.89
N PRO A 83 -19.33 3.59 2.65
CA PRO A 83 -20.67 3.11 2.86
C PRO A 83 -20.73 3.22 4.37
N SER A 84 -21.62 4.08 4.87
CA SER A 84 -21.74 4.48 6.29
C SER A 84 -21.02 3.47 7.16
N VAL A 85 -19.93 3.85 7.84
CA VAL A 85 -19.01 2.94 8.54
C VAL A 85 -19.72 1.69 9.07
N ASP A 86 -20.94 1.79 9.60
CA ASP A 86 -21.99 0.76 9.75
C ASP A 86 -22.12 -0.43 8.74
N GLN A 87 -21.81 -0.31 7.44
CA GLN A 87 -21.83 -1.44 6.48
C GLN A 87 -20.50 -2.21 6.47
N VAL A 88 -19.40 -1.51 6.76
CA VAL A 88 -18.04 -2.05 6.78
C VAL A 88 -17.64 -2.43 8.20
N ALA A 89 -18.19 -1.76 9.21
CA ALA A 89 -17.93 -1.95 10.63
C ALA A 89 -18.25 -3.37 11.12
N PRO A 90 -19.27 -4.09 10.64
CA PRO A 90 -19.43 -5.50 10.97
C PRO A 90 -18.30 -6.36 10.41
N VAL A 91 -17.69 -5.96 9.29
CA VAL A 91 -16.49 -6.59 8.74
C VAL A 91 -15.27 -6.20 9.58
N LEU A 92 -15.00 -4.90 9.81
CA LEU A 92 -13.85 -4.43 10.59
C LEU A 92 -13.87 -4.92 12.05
N ARG A 93 -15.03 -4.92 12.71
CA ARG A 93 -15.21 -5.43 14.08
C ARG A 93 -15.00 -6.94 14.20
N THR A 94 -15.11 -7.69 13.10
CA THR A 94 -14.76 -9.12 13.08
C THR A 94 -13.29 -9.38 12.76
N LEU A 95 -12.56 -8.37 12.27
CA LEU A 95 -11.16 -8.47 11.86
C LEU A 95 -10.18 -8.04 12.96
N ALA A 96 -10.61 -7.25 13.96
CA ALA A 96 -9.71 -6.70 14.98
C ALA A 96 -10.27 -6.74 16.41
N PRO A 97 -9.40 -6.90 17.44
CA PRO A 97 -9.74 -6.64 18.84
C PRO A 97 -10.19 -5.18 19.03
N GLN A 98 -10.94 -4.90 20.10
CA GLN A 98 -11.58 -3.60 20.36
C GLN A 98 -10.63 -2.43 20.69
N ASP A 99 -9.35 -2.47 20.31
CA ASP A 99 -8.36 -1.44 20.64
C ASP A 99 -8.34 -0.25 19.66
N GLY A 100 -9.08 -0.32 18.55
CA GLY A 100 -9.22 0.79 17.60
C GLY A 100 -7.99 1.07 16.72
N GLU A 101 -6.92 0.29 16.89
CA GLU A 101 -5.68 0.47 16.12
C GLU A 101 -5.89 0.12 14.64
N PHE A 102 -6.65 -0.94 14.38
CA PHE A 102 -7.04 -1.36 13.03
C PHE A 102 -7.78 -0.23 12.32
N GLU A 103 -8.84 0.32 12.91
CA GLU A 103 -9.68 1.36 12.30
C GLU A 103 -8.86 2.62 12.01
N THR A 104 -7.95 2.96 12.92
CA THR A 104 -7.04 4.10 12.75
C THR A 104 -6.11 3.88 11.56
N ARG A 105 -5.45 2.71 11.46
CA ARG A 105 -4.57 2.38 10.33
C ARG A 105 -5.34 2.29 9.03
N PHE A 106 -6.49 1.62 9.03
CA PHE A 106 -7.36 1.49 7.88
C PHE A 106 -7.77 2.86 7.34
N GLY A 107 -8.23 3.77 8.20
CA GLY A 107 -8.58 5.15 7.81
C GLY A 107 -7.40 5.91 7.20
N ARG A 108 -6.18 5.73 7.73
CA ARG A 108 -4.96 6.31 7.14
C ARG A 108 -4.66 5.74 5.75
N VAL A 109 -4.86 4.44 5.54
CA VAL A 109 -4.69 3.81 4.22
C VAL A 109 -5.70 4.35 3.22
N VAL A 110 -6.97 4.50 3.60
CA VAL A 110 -8.02 5.11 2.74
C VAL A 110 -7.61 6.52 2.30
N ALA A 111 -7.24 7.38 3.27
CA ALA A 111 -6.75 8.72 2.98
C ALA A 111 -5.47 8.72 2.12
N GLY A 112 -4.57 7.75 2.37
CA GLY A 112 -3.34 7.51 1.63
C GLY A 112 -3.59 7.16 0.16
N ARG A 113 -4.50 6.22 -0.11
CA ARG A 113 -4.90 5.81 -1.48
C ARG A 113 -5.49 6.97 -2.25
N VAL A 114 -6.42 7.71 -1.65
CA VAL A 114 -7.05 8.87 -2.30
C VAL A 114 -6.00 9.92 -2.65
N TRP A 115 -5.06 10.18 -1.75
CA TRP A 115 -3.95 11.08 -2.04
C TRP A 115 -3.02 10.53 -3.14
N LEU A 116 -2.68 9.24 -3.12
CA LEU A 116 -1.85 8.59 -4.14
C LEU A 116 -2.47 8.73 -5.54
N VAL A 117 -3.78 8.50 -5.66
CA VAL A 117 -4.47 8.55 -6.96
C VAL A 117 -4.68 9.99 -7.44
N ARG A 118 -5.02 10.93 -6.54
CA ARG A 118 -5.50 12.26 -6.94
C ARG A 118 -4.45 13.38 -6.84
N ARG A 119 -3.41 13.22 -6.02
CA ARG A 119 -2.51 14.34 -5.66
C ARG A 119 -1.02 14.02 -5.77
N SER A 120 -0.61 12.76 -5.74
CA SER A 120 0.81 12.37 -5.76
C SER A 120 1.60 12.95 -6.94
N GLY A 121 1.01 12.97 -8.14
CA GLY A 121 1.64 13.52 -9.34
C GLY A 121 1.92 15.02 -9.24
N TYR A 122 0.97 15.80 -8.72
CA TYR A 122 1.12 17.24 -8.56
C TYR A 122 2.08 17.61 -7.42
N GLU A 123 1.91 16.97 -6.25
CA GLU A 123 2.71 17.27 -5.07
C GLU A 123 4.16 16.78 -5.21
N SER A 124 4.40 15.67 -5.93
CA SER A 124 5.76 15.19 -6.21
C SER A 124 6.56 16.20 -7.05
N GLN A 125 5.95 16.82 -8.06
CA GLN A 125 6.61 17.84 -8.87
C GLN A 125 7.03 19.07 -8.05
N GLN A 126 6.23 19.44 -7.04
CA GLN A 126 6.53 20.56 -6.14
C GLN A 126 7.55 20.21 -5.05
N ALA A 127 7.54 18.98 -4.55
CA ALA A 127 8.45 18.54 -3.49
C ALA A 127 9.89 18.35 -4.02
N MET A 128 10.06 17.96 -5.28
CA MET A 128 11.37 17.64 -5.89
C MET A 128 12.35 18.81 -6.05
N THR A 129 11.93 20.03 -5.71
CA THR A 129 12.81 21.22 -5.70
C THR A 129 13.38 21.52 -4.32
N ASP A 130 12.91 20.81 -3.29
CA ASP A 130 13.19 21.09 -1.88
C ASP A 130 13.45 19.78 -1.13
N HIS A 131 14.62 19.69 -0.49
CA HIS A 131 15.06 18.46 0.17
C HIS A 131 14.17 18.07 1.36
N GLU A 132 13.69 19.04 2.13
CA GLU A 132 12.82 18.78 3.29
C GLU A 132 11.46 18.29 2.84
N LYS A 133 10.90 18.89 1.79
CA LYS A 133 9.63 18.45 1.21
C LYS A 133 9.74 17.06 0.59
N THR A 134 10.86 16.76 -0.06
CA THR A 134 11.16 15.42 -0.59
C THR A 134 11.21 14.39 0.54
N ALA A 135 11.92 14.68 1.64
CA ALA A 135 12.01 13.78 2.79
C ALA A 135 10.62 13.56 3.43
N ALA A 136 9.81 14.61 3.58
CA ALA A 136 8.45 14.51 4.09
C ALA A 136 7.54 13.67 3.17
N LEU A 137 7.70 13.81 1.85
CA LEU A 137 6.97 13.02 0.85
C LEU A 137 7.34 11.54 0.94
N LEU A 138 8.63 11.22 0.98
CA LEU A 138 9.10 9.84 1.14
C LEU A 138 8.61 9.24 2.47
N GLY A 139 8.70 9.98 3.57
CA GLY A 139 8.19 9.55 4.88
C GLY A 139 6.66 9.36 4.90
N ARG A 140 5.90 10.06 4.04
CA ARG A 140 4.48 9.79 3.84
C ARG A 140 4.26 8.48 3.07
N LEU A 141 5.02 8.24 1.99
CA LEU A 141 4.92 7.03 1.18
C LEU A 141 5.25 5.77 1.99
N VAL A 142 6.31 5.81 2.80
CA VAL A 142 6.68 4.73 3.73
C VAL A 142 5.54 4.42 4.70
N ARG A 143 4.94 5.46 5.32
CA ARG A 143 3.81 5.25 6.24
C ARG A 143 2.60 4.62 5.55
N ILE A 144 2.29 4.98 4.31
CA ILE A 144 1.20 4.35 3.56
C ILE A 144 1.50 2.86 3.32
N VAL A 145 2.74 2.53 2.95
CA VAL A 145 3.19 1.14 2.77
C VAL A 145 3.05 0.34 4.07
N ASP A 146 3.55 0.89 5.18
CA ASP A 146 3.53 0.23 6.48
C ASP A 146 2.09 0.00 6.97
N ASP A 147 1.25 1.04 6.90
CA ASP A 147 -0.15 0.94 7.31
C ASP A 147 -0.92 -0.05 6.41
N ALA A 148 -0.71 -0.02 5.08
CA ALA A 148 -1.36 -0.96 4.16
C ALA A 148 -0.92 -2.41 4.40
N SER A 149 0.37 -2.63 4.65
CA SER A 149 0.92 -3.96 4.94
C SER A 149 0.41 -4.52 6.27
N ALA A 150 0.34 -3.69 7.31
CA ALA A 150 -0.16 -4.07 8.62
C ALA A 150 -1.64 -4.43 8.57
N VAL A 151 -2.46 -3.59 7.93
CA VAL A 151 -3.89 -3.86 7.74
C VAL A 151 -4.08 -5.14 6.92
N LYS A 152 -3.32 -5.33 5.84
CA LYS A 152 -3.39 -6.56 5.03
C LYS A 152 -3.14 -7.81 5.86
N ALA A 153 -2.08 -7.82 6.67
CA ALA A 153 -1.75 -8.95 7.54
C ALA A 153 -2.88 -9.26 8.53
N GLN A 154 -3.52 -8.23 9.09
CA GLN A 154 -4.68 -8.39 9.98
C GLN A 154 -5.89 -9.00 9.26
N VAL A 155 -6.16 -8.57 8.01
CA VAL A 155 -7.23 -9.16 7.18
C VAL A 155 -6.93 -10.62 6.83
N GLU A 156 -5.69 -10.93 6.45
CA GLU A 156 -5.25 -12.31 6.14
C GLU A 156 -5.40 -13.24 7.35
N GLU A 157 -5.04 -12.76 8.55
CA GLU A 157 -5.18 -13.56 9.77
C GLU A 157 -6.64 -13.84 10.07
N ALA A 158 -7.49 -12.82 10.03
CA ALA A 158 -8.91 -13.00 10.29
C ALA A 158 -9.63 -13.85 9.23
N LEU A 159 -9.21 -13.78 7.96
CA LEU A 159 -9.65 -14.72 6.92
C LEU A 159 -9.29 -16.15 7.32
N ARG A 160 -8.03 -16.39 7.71
CA ARG A 160 -7.54 -17.72 8.08
C ARG A 160 -8.27 -18.27 9.31
N GLU A 161 -8.49 -17.45 10.32
CA GLU A 161 -9.25 -17.81 11.51
C GLU A 161 -10.70 -18.20 11.18
N GLN A 162 -11.39 -17.40 10.35
CA GLN A 162 -12.79 -17.67 10.00
C GLN A 162 -12.94 -18.97 9.21
N LEU A 163 -12.08 -19.20 8.22
CA LEU A 163 -12.09 -20.43 7.42
C LEU A 163 -11.71 -21.66 8.26
N SER A 164 -10.74 -21.51 9.17
CA SER A 164 -10.38 -22.59 10.09
C SER A 164 -11.52 -22.94 11.05
N ARG A 165 -12.24 -21.95 11.58
CA ARG A 165 -13.47 -22.18 12.39
C ARG A 165 -14.59 -22.85 11.59
N ALA A 166 -14.63 -22.63 10.28
CA ALA A 166 -15.53 -23.34 9.36
C ALA A 166 -15.08 -24.77 9.02
N GLY A 167 -13.94 -25.23 9.57
CA GLY A 167 -13.44 -26.59 9.45
C GLY A 167 -12.43 -26.82 8.32
N LEU A 168 -11.99 -25.76 7.62
CA LEU A 168 -11.01 -25.91 6.55
C LEU A 168 -9.61 -26.11 7.12
N SER A 169 -8.87 -27.04 6.52
CA SER A 169 -7.44 -27.20 6.74
C SER A 169 -6.65 -26.06 6.12
N LYS A 170 -5.41 -25.86 6.61
CA LYS A 170 -4.50 -24.85 6.05
C LYS A 170 -4.32 -25.00 4.53
N ARG A 171 -4.19 -26.24 4.05
CA ARG A 171 -4.02 -26.52 2.63
C ARG A 171 -5.22 -26.08 1.80
N GLU A 172 -6.43 -26.36 2.27
CA GLU A 172 -7.67 -25.93 1.58
C GLU A 172 -7.83 -24.42 1.59
N ILE A 173 -7.40 -23.75 2.67
CA ILE A 173 -7.39 -22.28 2.74
C ILE A 173 -6.42 -21.71 1.70
N ASP A 174 -5.22 -22.27 1.60
CA ASP A 174 -4.20 -21.83 0.63
C ASP A 174 -4.70 -22.05 -0.81
N GLU A 175 -5.24 -23.23 -1.13
CA GLU A 175 -5.82 -23.56 -2.44
C GLU A 175 -6.96 -22.59 -2.81
N LYS A 176 -7.93 -22.37 -1.91
CA LYS A 176 -9.03 -21.42 -2.13
C LYS A 176 -8.56 -19.97 -2.27
N SER A 177 -7.53 -19.59 -1.53
CA SER A 177 -6.96 -18.24 -1.63
C SER A 177 -6.30 -18.03 -2.98
N ASP A 178 -5.61 -19.03 -3.50
CA ASP A 178 -4.99 -18.97 -4.84
C ASP A 178 -6.03 -18.95 -5.96
N GLU A 179 -7.06 -19.79 -5.88
CA GLU A 179 -8.22 -19.73 -6.80
C GLU A 179 -8.87 -18.33 -6.80
N THR A 180 -9.01 -17.74 -5.62
CA THR A 180 -9.63 -16.41 -5.48
C THR A 180 -8.74 -15.30 -6.04
N LYS A 181 -7.41 -15.44 -5.99
CA LYS A 181 -6.48 -14.51 -6.66
C LYS A 181 -6.62 -14.57 -8.18
N GLU A 182 -6.82 -15.76 -8.75
CA GLU A 182 -7.07 -15.90 -10.19
C GLU A 182 -8.35 -15.19 -10.60
N LEU A 183 -9.41 -15.29 -9.79
CA LEU A 183 -10.66 -14.55 -10.02
C LEU A 183 -10.47 -13.04 -9.96
N TRP A 184 -9.64 -12.54 -9.02
CA TRP A 184 -9.30 -11.12 -8.94
C TRP A 184 -8.56 -10.62 -10.19
N LEU A 185 -7.64 -11.41 -10.74
CA LEU A 185 -6.89 -11.04 -11.94
C LEU A 185 -7.75 -11.07 -13.21
N ALA A 186 -8.87 -11.81 -13.19
CA ALA A 186 -9.80 -11.94 -14.30
C ALA A 186 -10.97 -10.94 -14.28
N ALA A 187 -11.18 -10.25 -13.15
CA ALA A 187 -12.23 -9.26 -12.92
C ALA A 187 -11.80 -7.84 -13.32
#